data_AF-A0A957LA73-F1
#
_entry.id   AF-A0A957LA73-F1
#
_cell.length_a   1.000
_cell.length_b   1.000
_cell.length_c   1.000
_cell.angle_alpha   90.00
_cell.angle_beta   90.00
_cell.angle_gamma   90.00
#
_symmetry.space_group_name_H-M   'P 1'
#
loop_
_entity.id
_entity.type
_entity.pdbx_description
1 polymer ?
#
loop_
_entity_poly.entity_id
_entity_poly.type
_entity_poly.pdbx_seq_one_letter_code
_entity_poly.pdbx_strand_id
1 'polypeptide(L)'
;MKRQQLKMTLSLLGLLFLLTLGAAVVAQTSAGFNLEWHVLGGGGGVSSSADYQVNGTIGQSLTSPPVSDSATYAISSGYWVMNRYTSISLPVILNK
;
A
#
# COMPACT_ATOMS: atom_id res chain seq x y z
N MET A 1 -21.89 -57.97 10.64
CA MET A 1 -22.40 -56.92 9.72
C MET A 1 -22.82 -55.63 10.43
N LYS A 2 -23.78 -55.63 11.38
CA LYS A 2 -24.25 -54.39 12.07
C LYS A 2 -23.14 -53.56 12.76
N ARG A 3 -22.17 -54.20 13.43
CA ARG A 3 -21.03 -53.51 14.07
C ARG A 3 -20.06 -52.87 13.07
N GLN A 4 -19.93 -53.44 11.86
CA GLN A 4 -19.04 -52.92 10.82
C GLN A 4 -19.68 -51.72 10.10
N GLN A 5 -20.99 -51.80 9.84
CA GLN A 5 -21.78 -50.69 9.33
C GLN A 5 -21.72 -49.50 10.30
N LEU A 6 -21.89 -49.74 11.61
CA LEU A 6 -21.79 -48.70 12.63
C LEU A 6 -20.43 -47.97 12.63
N LYS A 7 -19.31 -48.73 12.52
CA LYS A 7 -17.96 -48.14 12.44
C LYS A 7 -17.77 -47.29 11.18
N MET A 8 -18.27 -47.76 10.03
CA MET A 8 -18.18 -47.06 8.76
C MET A 8 -19.01 -45.76 8.78
N THR A 9 -20.22 -45.82 9.33
CA THR A 9 -21.07 -44.63 9.51
C THR A 9 -20.40 -43.62 10.44
N LEU A 10 -19.83 -44.05 11.57
CA LEU A 10 -19.08 -43.16 12.48
C LEU A 10 -17.88 -42.51 11.78
N SER A 11 -17.14 -43.25 10.95
CA SER A 11 -16.00 -42.71 10.20
C SER A 11 -16.43 -41.65 9.19
N LEU A 12 -17.52 -41.90 8.44
CA LEU A 12 -18.08 -40.96 7.48
C LEU A 12 -18.60 -39.69 8.15
N LEU A 13 -19.27 -39.81 9.30
CA LEU A 13 -19.69 -38.64 10.09
C LEU A 13 -18.50 -37.84 10.63
N GLY A 14 -17.46 -38.54 11.12
CA GLY A 14 -16.23 -37.88 11.57
C GLY A 14 -15.54 -37.13 10.44
N LEU A 15 -15.46 -37.73 9.26
CA LEU A 15 -14.89 -37.10 8.07
C LEU A 15 -15.71 -35.89 7.62
N LEU A 16 -17.04 -36.01 7.55
CA LEU A 16 -17.92 -34.89 7.19
C LEU A 16 -17.78 -33.73 8.18
N PHE A 17 -17.71 -34.03 9.48
CA PHE A 17 -17.45 -33.03 10.52
C PHE A 17 -16.12 -32.31 10.30
N LEU A 18 -15.04 -33.06 10.03
CA LEU A 18 -13.73 -32.51 9.70
C LEU A 18 -13.76 -31.61 8.44
N LEU A 19 -14.49 -32.01 7.40
CA LEU A 19 -14.63 -31.20 6.18
C LEU A 19 -15.40 -29.90 6.43
N THR A 20 -16.44 -29.92 7.28
CA THR A 20 -17.20 -28.71 7.62
C THR A 20 -16.42 -27.73 8.49
N LEU A 21 -15.46 -28.19 9.29
CA LEU A 21 -14.56 -27.32 10.06
C LEU A 21 -13.63 -26.50 9.15
N GLY A 22 -13.22 -27.05 8.00
CA GLY A 22 -12.37 -26.34 7.03
C GLY A 22 -13.10 -25.23 6.26
N ALA A 23 -14.42 -25.36 6.05
CA ALA A 23 -15.23 -24.36 5.33
C ALA A 23 -15.37 -23.03 6.10
N ALA A 24 -15.10 -23.01 7.41
CA ALA A 24 -15.08 -21.80 8.23
C ALA A 24 -13.80 -20.96 8.04
N VAL A 25 -12.78 -21.47 7.33
CA VAL A 25 -11.63 -20.67 6.91
C VAL A 25 -12.00 -19.92 5.63
N VAL A 26 -12.91 -18.95 5.76
CA VAL A 26 -13.03 -17.90 4.76
C VAL A 26 -11.74 -17.10 4.85
N ALA A 27 -10.91 -17.13 3.81
CA ALA A 27 -9.78 -16.22 3.70
C ALA A 27 -10.31 -14.77 3.80
N GLN A 28 -10.13 -14.19 4.99
CA GLN A 28 -10.07 -12.76 5.32
C GLN A 28 -10.69 -11.79 4.31
N THR A 29 -12.03 -11.76 4.24
CA THR A 29 -12.76 -10.67 3.56
C THR A 29 -13.80 -10.09 4.53
N SER A 30 -13.30 -9.32 5.50
CA SER A 30 -14.11 -8.46 6.36
C SER A 30 -13.72 -7.01 6.09
N ALA A 31 -14.69 -6.08 6.17
CA ALA A 31 -14.44 -4.63 6.11
C ALA A 31 -13.48 -4.13 7.21
N GLY A 32 -13.14 -4.98 8.20
CA GLY A 32 -12.22 -4.68 9.30
C GLY A 32 -10.81 -5.25 9.19
N PHE A 33 -10.44 -5.92 8.09
CA PHE A 33 -9.03 -6.26 7.82
C PHE A 33 -8.42 -5.18 6.91
N ASN A 34 -7.50 -4.37 7.45
CA ASN A 34 -6.74 -3.39 6.69
C ASN A 34 -5.33 -3.92 6.39
N LEU A 35 -4.96 -3.97 5.10
CA LEU A 35 -3.65 -4.36 4.60
C LEU A 35 -2.98 -3.15 3.93
N GLU A 36 -2.86 -2.04 4.63
CA GLU A 36 -2.21 -0.84 4.10
C GLU A 36 -0.69 -1.02 3.98
N TRP A 37 -0.11 -0.53 2.88
CA TRP A 37 1.33 -0.60 2.58
C TRP A 37 1.88 0.81 2.40
N HIS A 38 3.05 1.06 2.97
CA HIS A 38 3.79 2.31 2.80
C HIS A 38 4.98 2.10 1.88
N VAL A 39 5.23 3.05 0.98
CA VAL A 39 6.34 2.99 0.03
C VAL A 39 7.17 4.27 0.09
N LEU A 40 8.48 4.07 0.19
CA LEU A 40 9.45 5.12 0.00
C LEU A 40 10.13 4.86 -1.34
N GLY A 41 9.84 5.71 -2.32
CA GLY A 41 10.73 5.84 -3.46
C GLY A 41 12.01 6.56 -3.01
N GLY A 42 13.14 6.30 -3.65
CA GLY A 42 14.38 7.05 -3.42
C GLY A 42 14.79 7.99 -4.55
N GLY A 43 15.36 9.15 -4.19
CA GLY A 43 16.15 10.07 -5.03
C GLY A 43 15.86 11.58 -4.85
N GLY A 44 16.73 12.39 -5.45
CA GLY A 44 16.89 13.80 -5.10
C GLY A 44 18.23 14.28 -5.63
N GLY A 45 18.36 15.47 -6.18
CA GLY A 45 19.62 15.93 -6.76
C GLY A 45 19.54 17.30 -7.39
N VAL A 46 20.65 18.02 -7.31
CA VAL A 46 20.78 19.35 -7.89
C VAL A 46 21.82 19.31 -8.99
N SER A 47 21.44 19.73 -10.19
CA SER A 47 22.36 19.99 -11.30
C SER A 47 22.52 21.50 -11.45
N SER A 48 23.76 22.00 -11.45
CA SER A 48 24.01 23.43 -11.50
C SER A 48 25.10 23.81 -12.51
N SER A 49 24.99 25.03 -13.01
CA SER A 49 26.00 25.75 -13.79
C SER A 49 26.21 27.13 -13.16
N ALA A 50 27.04 27.98 -13.77
CA ALA A 50 27.27 29.33 -13.28
C ALA A 50 25.99 30.18 -13.16
N ASP A 51 25.02 29.95 -14.05
CA ASP A 51 23.82 30.79 -14.17
C ASP A 51 22.52 30.07 -13.79
N TYR A 52 22.55 28.73 -13.67
CA TYR A 52 21.34 27.94 -13.48
C TYR A 52 21.50 26.86 -12.43
N GLN A 53 20.41 26.58 -11.74
CA GLN A 53 20.29 25.47 -10.81
C GLN A 53 18.97 24.73 -11.04
N VAL A 54 19.08 23.43 -11.20
CA VAL A 54 17.95 22.51 -11.41
C VAL A 54 17.93 21.54 -10.23
N ASN A 55 16.84 21.56 -9.48
CA ASN A 55 16.58 20.61 -8.40
C ASN A 55 15.65 19.52 -8.94
N GLY A 56 15.96 18.26 -8.69
CA GLY A 56 15.24 17.09 -9.23
C GLY A 56 15.24 15.96 -8.21
N THR A 57 14.39 14.96 -8.43
CA THR A 57 14.26 13.81 -7.52
C THR A 57 14.03 12.54 -8.30
N ILE A 58 14.70 11.48 -7.91
CA ILE A 58 14.21 10.12 -8.19
C ILE A 58 13.38 9.74 -6.96
N GLY A 59 12.45 8.79 -7.00
CA GLY A 59 11.69 8.28 -5.84
C GLY A 59 11.53 9.14 -4.55
N GLN A 60 10.28 9.43 -4.24
CA GLN A 60 9.87 10.21 -3.06
C GLN A 60 8.97 9.34 -2.18
N SER A 61 8.69 9.82 -0.99
CA SER A 61 7.77 9.13 -0.08
C SER A 61 6.34 9.18 -0.58
N LEU A 62 5.60 8.09 -0.39
CA LEU A 62 4.33 7.87 -1.07
C LEU A 62 3.26 8.92 -0.76
N THR A 63 3.20 9.37 0.49
CA THR A 63 2.10 10.22 0.96
C THR A 63 2.59 11.63 1.26
N SER A 64 2.29 12.49 0.28
CA SER A 64 2.25 13.95 0.33
C SER A 64 1.50 14.46 -0.92
N PRO A 65 0.38 15.21 -0.84
CA PRO A 65 0.14 16.24 -1.87
C PRO A 65 0.18 17.63 -1.26
N PRO A 66 1.32 18.30 -1.30
CA PRO A 66 1.70 19.14 -0.16
C PRO A 66 1.30 18.69 1.27
N VAL A 67 0.62 17.55 1.54
CA VAL A 67 0.28 16.87 2.82
C VAL A 67 -0.83 15.84 2.53
N SER A 68 -0.72 14.58 2.98
CA SER A 68 -1.83 13.63 3.09
C SER A 68 -2.58 13.87 4.39
N ASP A 69 -3.83 14.29 4.32
CA ASP A 69 -4.61 14.71 5.48
C ASP A 69 -5.76 13.78 5.86
N SER A 70 -6.12 13.87 7.13
CA SER A 70 -7.26 13.29 7.83
C SER A 70 -7.92 14.43 8.60
N ALA A 71 -9.16 14.24 9.05
CA ALA A 71 -9.86 15.19 9.92
C ALA A 71 -9.06 15.56 11.19
N THR A 72 -8.05 14.75 11.55
CA THR A 72 -7.26 14.93 12.78
C THR A 72 -5.75 15.01 12.57
N TYR A 73 -5.20 14.62 11.41
CA TYR A 73 -3.75 14.61 11.21
C TYR A 73 -3.35 14.78 9.75
N ALA A 74 -2.09 15.16 9.53
CA ALA A 74 -1.51 15.45 8.23
C ALA A 74 -0.11 14.80 8.14
N ILE A 75 0.20 14.13 7.03
CA ILE A 75 1.46 13.43 6.79
C ILE A 75 2.06 13.95 5.47
N SER A 76 3.24 14.55 5.51
CA SER A 76 3.97 14.97 4.31
C SER A 76 5.38 14.40 4.30
N SER A 77 5.81 13.87 3.17
CA SER A 77 7.14 13.27 3.03
C SER A 77 7.63 13.32 1.57
N GLY A 78 8.95 13.35 1.33
CA GLY A 78 9.56 13.46 -0.02
C GLY A 78 10.44 14.71 -0.19
N TYR A 79 11.31 14.73 -1.20
CA TYR A 79 12.31 15.81 -1.39
C TYR A 79 11.70 17.20 -1.65
N TRP A 80 10.47 17.26 -2.16
CA TRP A 80 9.74 18.51 -2.41
C TRP A 80 8.86 18.97 -1.23
N VAL A 81 8.91 18.26 -0.11
CA VAL A 81 8.16 18.67 1.08
C VAL A 81 8.89 19.80 1.76
N MET A 82 8.68 21.03 1.27
CA MET A 82 8.62 22.27 2.05
C MET A 82 8.10 23.47 1.26
N ASN A 83 7.17 24.16 1.94
CA ASN A 83 6.78 25.57 1.90
C ASN A 83 6.23 26.17 0.60
N ARG A 84 5.04 26.76 0.77
CA ARG A 84 4.16 27.48 -0.16
C ARG A 84 4.79 28.67 -0.93
N TYR A 85 6.12 28.73 -1.09
CA TYR A 85 6.80 29.82 -1.78
C TYR A 85 8.10 29.37 -2.46
N THR A 86 8.01 28.35 -3.32
CA THR A 86 8.97 28.23 -4.42
C THR A 86 8.18 28.40 -5.71
N SER A 87 8.42 29.51 -6.42
CA SER A 87 7.93 29.65 -7.79
C SER A 87 8.61 28.59 -8.62
N ILE A 88 7.97 27.42 -8.74
CA ILE A 88 8.39 26.35 -9.65
C ILE A 88 8.22 26.93 -11.05
N SER A 89 9.33 27.42 -11.61
CA SER A 89 9.37 27.83 -13.01
C SER A 89 9.38 26.55 -13.84
N LEU A 90 8.28 26.29 -14.55
CA LEU A 90 8.24 25.21 -15.52
C LEU A 90 9.31 25.45 -16.58
N PRO A 91 10.04 24.41 -17.03
CA PRO A 91 10.91 24.56 -18.19
C PRO A 91 10.06 24.99 -19.39
N VAL A 92 10.27 26.22 -19.87
CA VAL A 92 9.61 26.73 -21.07
C VAL A 92 10.30 26.09 -22.29
N ILE A 93 9.60 25.19 -22.97
CA ILE A 93 10.06 24.62 -24.24
C ILE A 93 9.57 25.55 -25.36
N LEU A 94 10.50 26.34 -25.91
CA LEU A 94 10.23 27.13 -27.11
C LEU A 94 10.46 26.24 -28.34
N ASN A 95 9.39 25.93 -29.07
CA ASN A 95 9.48 25.31 -30.38
C ASN A 95 9.58 26.40 -31.46
N LYS A 96 10.46 26.22 -32.44
CA LYS A 96 10.57 27.12 -33.60
C LYS A 96 9.62 26.69 -34.71
#